data_AF-A0A9X3EV35-F1
#
_entry.id   AF-A0A9X3EV35-F1
#
_cell.length_a   1.000
_cell.length_b   1.000
_cell.length_c   1.000
_cell.angle_alpha   90.00
_cell.angle_beta   90.00
_cell.angle_gamma   90.00
#
_symmetry.space_group_name_H-M   'P 1'
#
loop_
_entity.id
_entity.type
_entity.pdbx_description
1 polymer ?
#
loop_
_entity_poly.entity_id
_entity_poly.type
_entity_poly.pdbx_seq_one_letter_code
_entity_poly.pdbx_strand_id
1 'polypeptide(L)'
;MVCTPDPADPAPCLRAIVEPLLTRAWRRPPSDSETERYLALVDPAELDAGLRIVIEAALLSPHFTFRWELDAGAPGESRWLDDYALAARLSYFLWSSAPDDELLALAAVGELQSEPVLAEQTRRMLADPRSAGFVDGFAGQWLYFRGLDDIFRDAHRYPRYDDAVRESMREAMRRRFREFLVPGRDLRDLLLDTHAHVDAELAALYYLPDELAVDDFTRIDLGPHKRRGLLTEPGLMTVLAYPFASSPTRRGRFVLEQLLCSPLPPPPPEAAAQAESDASTARERLAQHRANPACAGCHAILDPIGLAFEHFDAVGAWRGSEHGELIDASGELPTGEC
;
A
#
# COMPACT_ATOMS: atom_id res chain seq x y z
N MET A 1 26.13 7.76 26.28
CA MET A 1 25.46 8.23 27.51
C MET A 1 25.42 9.75 27.48
N VAL A 2 24.29 10.34 27.87
CA VAL A 2 24.06 11.80 27.87
C VAL A 2 24.75 12.47 29.07
N CYS A 3 24.89 11.75 30.19
CA CYS A 3 25.59 12.16 31.41
C CYS A 3 25.99 10.92 32.22
N THR A 4 26.77 11.10 33.29
CA THR A 4 27.04 10.06 34.31
C THR A 4 26.35 10.48 35.61
N PRO A 5 25.51 9.63 36.25
CA PRO A 5 24.80 10.01 37.47
C PRO A 5 25.77 10.30 38.62
N ASP A 6 25.54 11.42 39.32
CA ASP A 6 26.24 11.70 40.57
C ASP A 6 25.70 10.75 41.65
N PRO A 7 26.54 9.97 42.34
CA PRO A 7 26.07 9.12 43.45
C PRO A 7 25.36 9.89 44.56
N ALA A 8 25.67 11.17 44.76
CA ALA A 8 25.04 12.01 45.79
C ALA A 8 23.68 12.58 45.34
N ASP A 9 23.49 12.78 44.04
CA ASP A 9 22.23 13.24 43.45
C ASP A 9 22.06 12.70 42.02
N PRO A 10 21.65 11.42 41.87
CA PRO A 10 21.58 10.80 40.55
C PRO A 10 20.36 11.27 39.74
N ALA A 11 19.36 11.88 40.40
CA ALA A 11 18.05 12.14 39.82
C ALA A 11 18.07 13.05 38.57
N PRO A 12 18.82 14.17 38.53
CA PRO A 12 18.87 15.02 37.33
C PRO A 12 19.40 14.29 36.10
N CYS A 13 20.46 13.50 36.28
CA CYS A 13 21.04 12.74 35.16
C CYS A 13 20.13 11.60 34.72
N LEU A 14 19.54 10.85 35.66
CA LEU A 14 18.59 9.79 35.34
C LEU A 14 17.37 10.34 34.59
N ARG A 15 16.84 11.49 35.02
CA ARG A 15 15.73 12.17 34.32
C ARG A 15 16.11 12.53 32.89
N ALA A 16 17.30 13.09 32.67
CA ALA A 16 17.82 13.41 31.34
C ALA A 16 18.02 12.19 30.42
N ILE A 17 18.10 10.97 30.97
CA ILE A 17 18.19 9.71 30.22
C ILE A 17 16.79 9.11 29.98
N VAL A 18 15.96 9.06 31.02
CA VAL A 18 14.65 8.37 31.00
C VAL A 18 13.61 9.18 30.22
N GLU A 19 13.53 10.50 30.38
CA GLU A 19 12.49 11.31 29.73
C GLU A 19 12.55 11.25 28.19
N PRO A 20 13.72 11.39 27.52
CA PRO A 20 13.77 11.24 26.06
C PRO A 20 13.41 9.83 25.58
N LEU A 21 13.74 8.81 26.38
CA LEU A 21 13.42 7.42 26.07
C LEU A 21 11.91 7.20 26.10
N LEU A 22 11.25 7.63 27.18
CA LEU A 22 9.80 7.56 27.32
C LEU A 22 9.11 8.43 26.26
N THR A 23 9.65 9.62 26.00
CA THR A 23 9.11 10.53 24.97
C THR A 23 9.05 9.87 23.60
N ARG A 24 10.13 9.19 23.18
CA ARG A 24 10.14 8.46 21.91
C ARG A 24 9.25 7.21 21.93
N ALA A 25 9.29 6.44 23.01
CA ALA A 25 8.50 5.23 23.13
C ALA A 25 6.99 5.51 23.11
N TRP A 26 6.55 6.56 23.81
CA TRP A 26 5.13 6.88 23.98
C TRP A 26 4.66 7.98 23.02
N ARG A 27 5.60 8.60 22.30
CA ARG A 27 5.37 9.62 21.26
C ARG A 27 4.79 10.92 21.81
N ARG A 28 5.02 11.17 23.10
CA ARG A 28 4.68 12.37 23.84
C ARG A 28 5.56 12.45 25.09
N PRO A 29 5.79 13.64 25.67
CA PRO A 29 6.46 13.74 26.96
C PRO A 29 5.67 12.97 28.04
N PRO A 30 6.36 12.20 28.91
CA PRO A 30 5.75 11.67 30.12
C PRO A 30 5.39 12.82 31.07
N SER A 31 4.32 12.65 31.85
CA SER A 31 4.05 13.51 33.01
C SER A 31 5.07 13.28 34.11
N ASP A 32 5.23 14.24 35.03
CA ASP A 32 6.15 14.09 36.16
C ASP A 32 5.90 12.82 36.97
N SER A 33 4.63 12.49 37.23
CA SER A 33 4.27 11.26 37.96
C SER A 33 4.61 9.97 37.21
N GLU A 34 4.59 10.01 35.87
CA GLU A 34 5.02 8.88 35.05
C GLU A 34 6.54 8.78 35.09
N THR A 35 7.25 9.89 34.90
CA THR A 35 8.71 9.96 34.99
C THR A 35 9.21 9.42 36.34
N GLU A 36 8.66 9.90 37.46
CA GLU A 36 9.03 9.47 38.81
C GLU A 36 8.86 7.96 39.01
N ARG A 37 7.78 7.38 38.48
CA ARG A 37 7.52 5.94 38.57
C ARG A 37 8.56 5.11 37.84
N TYR A 38 9.07 5.61 36.71
CA TYR A 38 10.12 4.94 35.95
C TYR A 38 11.51 5.20 36.52
N LEU A 39 11.78 6.38 37.07
CA LEU A 39 13.02 6.67 37.80
C LEU A 39 13.18 5.75 39.02
N ALA A 40 12.08 5.43 39.70
CA ALA A 40 12.08 4.49 40.84
C ALA A 40 12.44 3.04 40.48
N LEU A 41 12.46 2.68 39.18
CA LEU A 41 12.92 1.36 38.71
C LEU A 41 14.44 1.28 38.60
N VAL A 42 15.14 2.41 38.65
CA VAL A 42 16.59 2.47 38.47
C VAL A 42 17.27 2.50 39.83
N ASP A 43 18.00 1.45 40.16
CA ASP A 43 19.02 1.52 41.22
C ASP A 43 20.26 2.24 40.67
N PRO A 44 20.66 3.40 41.21
CA PRO A 44 21.87 4.10 40.77
C PRO A 44 23.15 3.28 40.87
N ALA A 45 23.21 2.30 41.80
CA ALA A 45 24.36 1.39 41.94
C ALA A 45 24.42 0.33 40.84
N GLU A 46 23.28 0.00 40.22
CA GLU A 46 23.14 -0.97 39.14
C GLU A 46 22.51 -0.34 37.89
N LEU A 47 23.06 0.82 37.47
CA LEU A 47 22.49 1.67 36.42
C LEU A 47 22.09 0.91 35.15
N ASP A 48 22.96 0.05 34.64
CA ASP A 48 22.69 -0.71 33.41
C ASP A 48 21.51 -1.69 33.57
N ALA A 49 21.37 -2.33 34.72
CA ALA A 49 20.25 -3.22 35.01
C ALA A 49 18.96 -2.43 35.18
N GLY A 50 19.00 -1.32 35.92
CA GLY A 50 17.86 -0.42 36.11
C GLY A 50 17.34 0.17 34.80
N LEU A 51 18.24 0.61 33.91
CA LEU A 51 17.86 1.14 32.60
C LEU A 51 17.26 0.07 31.68
N ARG A 52 17.72 -1.19 31.77
CA ARG A 52 17.07 -2.31 31.06
C ARG A 52 15.63 -2.50 31.53
N ILE A 53 15.39 -2.49 32.84
CA ILE A 53 14.04 -2.59 33.41
C ILE A 53 13.16 -1.42 32.92
N VAL A 54 13.69 -0.21 32.87
CA VAL A 54 12.98 0.96 32.33
C VAL A 54 12.58 0.75 30.87
N ILE A 55 13.48 0.25 30.03
CA ILE A 55 13.20 -0.05 28.62
C ILE A 55 12.11 -1.11 28.51
N GLU A 56 12.25 -2.23 29.23
CA GLU A 56 11.26 -3.32 29.22
C GLU A 56 9.89 -2.83 29.66
N ALA A 57 9.81 -2.09 30.78
CA ALA A 57 8.57 -1.51 31.27
C ALA A 57 7.96 -0.53 30.26
N ALA A 58 8.78 0.30 29.61
CA ALA A 58 8.32 1.27 28.63
C ALA A 58 7.72 0.58 27.40
N LEU A 59 8.32 -0.52 26.94
CA LEU A 59 7.86 -1.32 25.80
C LEU A 59 6.64 -2.19 26.13
N LEU A 60 6.44 -2.57 27.39
CA LEU A 60 5.25 -3.30 27.85
C LEU A 60 4.08 -2.39 28.22
N SER A 61 4.33 -1.08 28.34
CA SER A 61 3.31 -0.09 28.68
C SER A 61 2.21 -0.02 27.61
N PRO A 62 0.93 0.15 28.00
CA PRO A 62 -0.15 0.47 27.07
C PRO A 62 0.14 1.72 26.23
N HIS A 63 0.90 2.68 26.78
CA HIS A 63 1.32 3.87 26.05
C HIS A 63 2.28 3.58 24.89
N PHE A 64 2.96 2.43 24.89
CA PHE A 64 3.77 1.95 23.77
C PHE A 64 2.98 1.04 22.84
N THR A 65 2.35 0.00 23.40
CA THR A 65 1.66 -1.08 22.65
C THR A 65 0.45 -0.56 21.87
N PHE A 66 -0.24 0.45 22.40
CA PHE A 66 -1.35 1.10 21.73
C PHE A 66 -0.99 2.52 21.30
N ARG A 67 -1.53 2.95 20.17
CA ARG A 67 -1.57 4.38 19.80
C ARG A 67 -2.83 4.99 20.40
N TRP A 68 -2.80 5.15 21.73
CA TRP A 68 -3.92 5.66 22.50
C TRP A 68 -3.97 7.19 22.42
N GLU A 69 -5.14 7.74 22.12
CA GLU A 69 -5.41 9.18 22.18
C GLU A 69 -5.94 9.49 23.59
N LEU A 70 -5.09 10.06 24.46
CA LEU A 70 -5.36 10.16 25.91
C LEU A 70 -6.43 11.20 26.26
N ASP A 71 -6.77 12.04 25.29
CA ASP A 71 -7.79 13.07 25.33
C ASP A 71 -9.13 12.60 24.70
N ALA A 72 -9.36 11.28 24.63
CA ALA A 72 -10.55 10.71 23.99
C ALA A 72 -11.86 11.30 24.56
N GLY A 73 -12.61 11.99 23.69
CA GLY A 73 -13.96 12.49 23.96
C GLY A 73 -15.03 11.40 24.00
N ALA A 74 -16.31 11.81 24.04
CA ALA A 74 -17.43 10.86 24.03
C ALA A 74 -17.46 10.04 22.72
N PRO A 75 -17.85 8.75 22.78
CA PRO A 75 -17.95 7.93 21.57
C PRO A 75 -18.87 8.56 20.50
N GLY A 76 -18.38 8.67 19.28
CA GLY A 76 -19.15 9.17 18.13
C GLY A 76 -19.01 10.67 17.82
N GLU A 77 -18.27 11.43 18.63
CA GLU A 77 -17.98 12.83 18.35
C GLU A 77 -16.71 12.99 17.50
N SER A 78 -16.80 13.81 16.44
CA SER A 78 -15.62 14.25 15.69
C SER A 78 -14.87 15.29 16.49
N ARG A 79 -13.55 15.12 16.62
CA ARG A 79 -12.69 16.03 17.38
C ARG A 79 -11.35 16.22 16.70
N TRP A 80 -10.66 17.29 17.10
CA TRP A 80 -9.26 17.48 16.76
C TRP A 80 -8.39 16.58 17.63
N LEU A 81 -7.29 16.11 17.04
CA LEU A 81 -6.22 15.44 17.77
C LEU A 81 -5.29 16.49 18.36
N ASP A 82 -4.74 16.26 19.55
CA ASP A 82 -3.59 17.03 20.01
C ASP A 82 -2.39 16.82 19.06
N ASP A 83 -1.41 17.74 19.09
CA ASP A 83 -0.30 17.70 18.14
C ASP A 83 0.60 16.47 18.29
N TYR A 84 0.74 15.89 19.48
CA TYR A 84 1.50 14.65 19.66
C TYR A 84 0.75 13.45 19.06
N ALA A 85 -0.56 13.39 19.27
CA ALA A 85 -1.42 12.39 18.64
C ALA A 85 -1.42 12.54 17.11
N LEU A 86 -1.44 13.78 16.59
CA LEU A 86 -1.30 14.06 15.16
C LEU A 86 0.06 13.63 14.62
N ALA A 87 1.16 13.93 15.32
CA ALA A 87 2.50 13.51 14.95
C ALA A 87 2.64 11.98 14.91
N ALA A 88 2.09 11.29 15.92
CA ALA A 88 2.02 9.84 15.94
C ALA A 88 1.18 9.29 14.78
N ARG A 89 0.01 9.87 14.50
CA ARG A 89 -0.84 9.42 13.40
C ARG A 89 -0.16 9.60 12.05
N LEU A 90 0.47 10.74 11.81
CA LEU A 90 1.17 11.04 10.56
C LEU A 90 2.38 10.11 10.35
N SER A 91 3.20 9.90 11.38
CA SER A 91 4.37 9.02 11.33
C SER A 91 4.02 7.56 11.11
N TYR A 92 3.00 7.02 11.77
CA TYR A 92 2.59 5.64 11.52
C TYR A 92 1.88 5.48 10.18
N PHE A 93 1.19 6.51 9.68
CA PHE A 93 0.58 6.48 8.37
C PHE A 93 1.63 6.49 7.25
N LEU A 94 2.61 7.40 7.33
CA LEU A 94 3.59 7.61 6.27
C LEU A 94 4.84 6.73 6.39
N TRP A 95 5.30 6.45 7.60
CA TRP A 95 6.55 5.73 7.86
C TRP A 95 6.37 4.37 8.54
N SER A 96 5.16 4.05 9.01
CA SER A 96 4.93 2.85 9.84
C SER A 96 5.89 2.76 11.05
N SER A 97 6.30 3.93 11.57
CA SER A 97 7.29 4.07 12.63
C SER A 97 6.95 5.26 13.53
N ALA A 98 7.61 5.37 14.68
CA ALA A 98 7.51 6.51 15.58
C ALA A 98 7.88 7.84 14.86
N PRO A 99 7.29 8.98 15.28
CA PRO A 99 7.67 10.30 14.79
C PRO A 99 9.12 10.59 15.15
N ASP A 100 9.77 11.38 14.30
CA ASP A 100 11.13 11.85 14.58
C ASP A 100 11.12 13.08 15.49
N ASP A 101 12.32 13.51 15.88
CA ASP A 101 12.49 14.62 16.81
C ASP A 101 11.93 15.95 16.25
N GLU A 102 11.95 16.14 14.93
CA GLU A 102 11.37 17.32 14.27
C GLU A 102 9.85 17.38 14.43
N LEU A 103 9.15 16.26 14.17
CA LEU A 103 7.71 16.14 14.41
C LEU A 103 7.33 16.34 15.87
N LEU A 104 8.10 15.76 16.79
CA LEU A 104 7.87 15.91 18.23
C LEU A 104 8.12 17.35 18.70
N ALA A 105 9.11 18.04 18.14
CA ALA A 105 9.39 19.44 18.46
C ALA A 105 8.26 20.36 17.98
N LEU A 106 7.76 20.17 16.75
CA LEU A 106 6.59 20.91 16.24
C LEU A 106 5.34 20.65 17.07
N ALA A 107 5.16 19.41 17.52
CA ALA A 107 4.07 19.06 18.40
C ALA A 107 4.19 19.71 19.79
N ALA A 108 5.40 19.82 20.32
CA ALA A 108 5.65 20.46 21.61
C ALA A 108 5.26 21.95 21.65
N VAL A 109 5.38 22.65 20.51
CA VAL A 109 5.02 24.07 20.39
C VAL A 109 3.60 24.29 19.83
N GLY A 110 2.87 23.23 19.49
CA GLY A 110 1.50 23.32 18.98
C GLY A 110 1.38 23.87 17.55
N GLU A 111 2.43 23.72 16.73
CA GLU A 111 2.46 24.25 15.36
C GLU A 111 2.08 23.21 14.30
N LEU A 112 2.04 21.91 14.65
CA LEU A 112 1.84 20.84 13.67
C LEU A 112 0.44 20.85 13.05
N GLN A 113 -0.56 21.39 13.75
CA GLN A 113 -1.91 21.58 13.22
C GLN A 113 -2.01 22.69 12.16
N SER A 114 -1.01 23.55 12.03
CA SER A 114 -0.97 24.59 11.00
C SER A 114 -0.91 23.95 9.62
N GLU A 115 -1.87 24.25 8.74
CA GLU A 115 -1.95 23.65 7.40
C GLU A 115 -0.66 23.78 6.57
N PRO A 116 0.04 24.94 6.54
CA PRO A 116 1.35 25.05 5.91
C PRO A 116 2.40 24.10 6.49
N VAL A 117 2.48 24.00 7.83
CA VAL A 117 3.46 23.15 8.53
C VAL A 117 3.16 21.68 8.27
N LEU A 118 1.89 21.27 8.38
CA LEU A 118 1.47 19.90 8.12
C LEU A 118 1.76 19.48 6.68
N ALA A 119 1.51 20.35 5.71
CA ALA A 119 1.78 20.09 4.30
C ALA A 119 3.30 20.00 4.02
N GLU A 120 4.11 20.85 4.66
CA GLU A 120 5.57 20.78 4.58
C GLU A 120 6.10 19.47 5.16
N GLN A 121 5.70 19.11 6.38
CA GLN A 121 6.11 17.88 7.04
C GLN A 121 5.66 16.64 6.27
N THR A 122 4.45 16.63 5.72
CA THR A 122 3.97 15.52 4.88
C THR A 122 4.88 15.32 3.66
N ARG A 123 5.28 16.39 2.96
CA ARG A 123 6.19 16.28 1.80
C ARG A 123 7.58 15.81 2.20
N ARG A 124 8.13 16.34 3.30
CA ARG A 124 9.41 15.90 3.88
C ARG A 124 9.39 14.40 4.16
N MET A 125 8.33 13.93 4.81
CA MET A 125 8.18 12.53 5.18
C MET A 125 8.01 11.59 3.98
N LEU A 126 7.25 12.01 2.96
CA LEU A 126 7.11 11.24 1.72
C LEU A 126 8.44 11.09 0.95
N ALA A 127 9.34 12.08 1.05
CA ALA A 127 10.66 12.05 0.44
C ALA A 127 11.69 11.20 1.23
N ASP A 128 11.42 10.86 2.49
CA ASP A 128 12.30 10.04 3.33
C ASP A 128 12.20 8.55 2.96
N PRO A 129 13.29 7.75 2.97
CA PRO A 129 13.26 6.32 2.67
C PRO A 129 12.27 5.50 3.52
N ARG A 130 11.94 5.95 4.73
CA ARG A 130 10.92 5.33 5.59
C ARG A 130 9.52 5.37 4.98
N SER A 131 9.27 6.21 3.97
CA SER A 131 8.01 6.22 3.21
C SER A 131 7.73 4.91 2.48
N ALA A 132 8.71 4.00 2.37
CA ALA A 132 8.49 2.61 2.00
C ALA A 132 7.37 1.95 2.83
N GLY A 133 7.24 2.31 4.12
CA GLY A 133 6.14 1.85 4.97
C GLY A 133 4.75 2.26 4.45
N PHE A 134 4.60 3.47 3.88
CA PHE A 134 3.36 3.89 3.22
C PHE A 134 3.12 3.14 1.91
N VAL A 135 4.16 2.92 1.11
CA VAL A 135 4.05 2.15 -0.15
C VAL A 135 3.59 0.73 0.13
N ASP A 136 4.29 0.01 1.01
CA ASP A 136 3.91 -1.35 1.40
C ASP A 136 2.57 -1.37 2.12
N GLY A 137 2.36 -0.40 3.02
CA GLY A 137 1.16 -0.09 3.80
C GLY A 137 -0.10 0.05 2.95
N PHE A 138 -0.25 1.27 2.45
CA PHE A 138 -1.42 1.77 1.75
C PHE A 138 -1.47 1.23 0.32
N ALA A 139 -0.42 1.44 -0.48
CA ALA A 139 -0.47 1.05 -1.89
C ALA A 139 -0.54 -0.46 -2.07
N GLY A 140 0.12 -1.24 -1.20
CA GLY A 140 0.04 -2.69 -1.20
C GLY A 140 -1.37 -3.24 -0.95
N GLN A 141 -2.17 -2.53 -0.15
CA GLN A 141 -3.58 -2.88 0.07
C GLN A 141 -4.47 -2.33 -1.04
N TRP A 142 -4.30 -1.07 -1.42
CA TRP A 142 -5.11 -0.42 -2.45
C TRP A 142 -4.95 -1.08 -3.82
N LEU A 143 -3.73 -1.46 -4.19
CA LEU A 143 -3.39 -2.08 -5.48
C LEU A 143 -3.28 -3.60 -5.41
N TYR A 144 -3.65 -4.19 -4.27
CA TYR A 144 -3.67 -5.63 -4.00
C TYR A 144 -2.34 -6.38 -4.20
N PHE A 145 -1.19 -5.71 -4.39
CA PHE A 145 0.08 -6.41 -4.64
C PHE A 145 0.62 -7.20 -3.44
N ARG A 146 0.08 -6.97 -2.23
CA ARG A 146 0.31 -7.87 -1.08
C ARG A 146 -0.24 -9.27 -1.32
N GLY A 147 -1.31 -9.39 -2.08
CA GLY A 147 -1.96 -10.66 -2.37
C GLY A 147 -1.20 -11.52 -3.39
N LEU A 148 -0.15 -11.00 -4.05
CA LEU A 148 0.62 -11.75 -5.04
C LEU A 148 1.21 -13.05 -4.48
N ASP A 149 1.56 -13.11 -3.20
CA ASP A 149 2.08 -14.31 -2.54
C ASP A 149 1.06 -15.46 -2.51
N ASP A 150 -0.23 -15.11 -2.40
CA ASP A 150 -1.33 -16.05 -2.28
C ASP A 150 -1.94 -16.43 -3.64
N ILE A 151 -1.50 -15.78 -4.73
CA ILE A 151 -2.00 -16.08 -6.07
C ILE A 151 -1.30 -17.32 -6.61
N PHE A 152 -2.09 -18.36 -6.86
CA PHE A 152 -1.70 -19.52 -7.65
C PHE A 152 -2.05 -19.32 -9.13
N ARG A 153 -1.18 -19.85 -10.00
CA ARG A 153 -1.41 -20.01 -11.43
C ARG A 153 -1.08 -21.42 -11.85
N ASP A 154 -1.86 -21.94 -12.80
CA ASP A 154 -1.56 -23.23 -13.39
C ASP A 154 -0.22 -23.19 -14.13
N ALA A 155 0.74 -24.00 -13.68
CA ALA A 155 2.10 -24.01 -14.20
C ALA A 155 2.19 -24.53 -15.65
N HIS A 156 1.22 -25.32 -16.12
CA HIS A 156 1.21 -25.77 -17.51
C HIS A 156 0.80 -24.63 -18.45
N ARG A 157 -0.19 -23.82 -18.04
CA ARG A 157 -0.68 -22.67 -18.82
C ARG A 157 0.21 -21.44 -18.69
N TYR A 158 0.81 -21.23 -17.52
CA TYR A 158 1.65 -20.07 -17.21
C TYR A 158 3.01 -20.51 -16.66
N PRO A 159 3.85 -21.19 -17.47
CA PRO A 159 5.10 -21.80 -17.00
C PRO A 159 6.16 -20.78 -16.55
N ARG A 160 6.02 -19.51 -16.94
CA ARG A 160 6.89 -18.42 -16.48
C ARG A 160 6.43 -17.79 -15.17
N TYR A 161 5.27 -18.17 -14.64
CA TYR A 161 4.80 -17.61 -13.37
C TYR A 161 5.35 -18.41 -12.19
N ASP A 162 6.40 -17.88 -11.58
CA ASP A 162 7.06 -18.44 -10.42
C ASP A 162 7.29 -17.39 -9.33
N ASP A 163 8.05 -17.76 -8.29
CA ASP A 163 8.40 -16.86 -7.18
C ASP A 163 9.20 -15.63 -7.63
N ALA A 164 10.09 -15.79 -8.62
CA ALA A 164 10.94 -14.70 -9.10
C ALA A 164 10.10 -13.64 -9.83
N VAL A 165 9.22 -14.08 -10.73
CA VAL A 165 8.28 -13.17 -11.41
C VAL A 165 7.32 -12.50 -10.42
N ARG A 166 6.86 -13.21 -9.37
CA ARG A 166 6.01 -12.62 -8.33
C ARG A 166 6.71 -11.51 -7.55
N GLU A 167 7.94 -11.74 -7.10
CA GLU A 167 8.71 -10.71 -6.40
C GLU A 167 8.99 -9.52 -7.32
N SER A 168 9.33 -9.81 -8.58
CA SER A 168 9.58 -8.76 -9.56
C SER A 168 8.35 -7.88 -9.83
N MET A 169 7.17 -8.49 -10.03
CA MET A 169 5.90 -7.77 -10.15
C MET A 169 5.63 -6.86 -8.95
N ARG A 170 5.87 -7.36 -7.74
CA ARG A 170 5.68 -6.59 -6.49
C ARG A 170 6.62 -5.40 -6.43
N GLU A 171 7.90 -5.61 -6.72
CA GLU A 171 8.90 -4.56 -6.66
C GLU A 171 8.70 -3.50 -7.76
N ALA A 172 8.28 -3.89 -8.96
CA ALA A 172 7.87 -2.94 -10.01
C ALA A 172 6.73 -2.03 -9.56
N MET A 173 5.69 -2.60 -8.94
CA MET A 173 4.54 -1.84 -8.42
C MET A 173 4.94 -0.91 -7.27
N ARG A 174 5.81 -1.35 -6.35
CA ARG A 174 6.39 -0.51 -5.30
C ARG A 174 7.15 0.67 -5.88
N ARG A 175 8.02 0.43 -6.86
CA ARG A 175 8.83 1.46 -7.52
C ARG A 175 7.98 2.47 -8.24
N ARG A 176 6.98 2.04 -9.02
CA ARG A 176 6.04 2.96 -9.68
C ARG A 176 5.34 3.86 -8.65
N PHE A 177 4.78 3.27 -7.60
CA PHE A 177 4.05 4.06 -6.62
C PHE A 177 4.99 5.03 -5.87
N ARG A 178 6.20 4.58 -5.49
CA ARG A 178 7.22 5.46 -4.89
C ARG A 178 7.60 6.62 -5.81
N GLU A 179 7.75 6.35 -7.11
CA GLU A 179 8.05 7.37 -8.11
C GLU A 179 6.92 8.40 -8.22
N PHE A 180 5.66 7.97 -8.10
CA PHE A 180 4.49 8.85 -8.09
C PHE A 180 4.44 9.78 -6.85
N LEU A 181 4.98 9.36 -5.70
CA LEU A 181 5.00 10.18 -4.48
C LEU A 181 5.95 11.38 -4.54
N VAL A 182 6.77 11.48 -5.60
CA VAL A 182 7.67 12.62 -5.79
C VAL A 182 6.85 13.89 -6.05
N PRO A 183 7.13 15.02 -5.35
CA PRO A 183 6.42 16.27 -5.53
C PRO A 183 6.40 16.75 -6.99
N GLY A 184 5.26 17.30 -7.42
CA GLY A 184 5.07 17.85 -8.77
C GLY A 184 4.45 16.90 -9.77
N ARG A 185 4.16 15.65 -9.38
CA ARG A 185 3.39 14.69 -10.16
C ARG A 185 1.90 14.75 -9.84
N ASP A 186 1.07 14.38 -10.81
CA ASP A 186 -0.36 14.19 -10.63
C ASP A 186 -0.82 12.78 -10.99
N LEU A 187 -2.10 12.47 -10.76
CA LEU A 187 -2.63 11.12 -10.95
C LEU A 187 -2.47 10.62 -12.39
N ARG A 188 -2.40 11.50 -13.38
CA ARG A 188 -2.17 11.13 -14.79
C ARG A 188 -0.77 10.55 -14.98
N ASP A 189 0.22 11.00 -14.23
CA ASP A 189 1.56 10.41 -14.26
C ASP A 189 1.54 8.97 -13.73
N LEU A 190 0.65 8.64 -12.79
CA LEU A 190 0.49 7.26 -12.34
C LEU A 190 -0.28 6.40 -13.36
N LEU A 191 -1.33 6.95 -13.96
CA LEU A 191 -2.27 6.21 -14.82
C LEU A 191 -1.84 6.11 -16.29
N LEU A 192 -1.04 7.06 -16.80
CA LEU A 192 -0.75 7.19 -18.23
C LEU A 192 0.74 7.10 -18.58
N ASP A 193 1.64 6.94 -17.60
CA ASP A 193 3.08 6.85 -17.84
C ASP A 193 3.43 5.70 -18.79
N THR A 194 4.25 6.00 -19.80
CA THR A 194 4.70 5.03 -20.80
C THR A 194 5.91 4.23 -20.33
N HIS A 195 6.48 4.57 -19.19
CA HIS A 195 7.63 3.85 -18.65
C HIS A 195 7.19 2.77 -17.68
N ALA A 196 8.03 1.75 -17.50
CA ALA A 196 7.91 0.75 -16.44
C ALA A 196 9.26 0.54 -15.75
N HIS A 197 9.19 0.03 -14.51
CA HIS A 197 10.36 -0.47 -13.79
C HIS A 197 10.49 -1.96 -14.11
N VAL A 198 11.61 -2.33 -14.72
CA VAL A 198 11.79 -3.66 -15.31
C VAL A 198 13.15 -4.23 -14.91
N ASP A 199 13.15 -5.48 -14.48
CA ASP A 199 14.32 -6.34 -14.32
C ASP A 199 14.29 -7.46 -15.41
N ALA A 200 15.17 -8.44 -15.32
CA ALA A 200 15.22 -9.55 -16.28
C ALA A 200 13.91 -10.35 -16.38
N GLU A 201 13.24 -10.60 -15.25
CA GLU A 201 12.00 -11.39 -15.21
C GLU A 201 10.85 -10.67 -15.91
N LEU A 202 10.67 -9.38 -15.60
CA LEU A 202 9.64 -8.58 -16.24
C LEU A 202 9.98 -8.24 -17.70
N ALA A 203 11.27 -8.12 -18.06
CA ALA A 203 11.66 -7.89 -19.45
C ALA A 203 11.12 -9.00 -20.36
N ALA A 204 11.25 -10.25 -19.93
CA ALA A 204 10.71 -11.41 -20.63
C ALA A 204 9.16 -11.38 -20.73
N LEU A 205 8.47 -10.85 -19.71
CA LEU A 205 7.01 -10.73 -19.68
C LEU A 205 6.47 -9.58 -20.53
N TYR A 206 7.25 -8.50 -20.65
CA TYR A 206 6.95 -7.37 -21.53
C TYR A 206 7.32 -7.65 -22.99
N TYR A 207 8.00 -8.77 -23.29
CA TYR A 207 8.58 -9.09 -24.60
C TYR A 207 9.61 -8.06 -25.06
N LEU A 208 10.41 -7.57 -24.12
CA LEU A 208 11.46 -6.59 -24.39
C LEU A 208 12.73 -7.30 -24.90
N PRO A 209 13.56 -6.60 -25.68
CA PRO A 209 14.86 -7.13 -26.09
C PRO A 209 15.74 -7.50 -24.89
N ASP A 210 16.52 -8.57 -25.02
CA ASP A 210 17.37 -9.09 -23.96
C ASP A 210 18.42 -8.06 -23.49
N GLU A 211 18.79 -7.09 -24.33
CA GLU A 211 19.72 -6.01 -23.95
C GLU A 211 19.13 -5.03 -22.91
N LEU A 212 17.80 -5.04 -22.74
CA LEU A 212 17.10 -4.29 -21.69
C LEU A 212 16.82 -5.14 -20.44
N ALA A 213 17.12 -6.45 -20.50
CA ALA A 213 17.07 -7.32 -19.33
C ALA A 213 18.32 -7.06 -18.48
N VAL A 214 18.10 -6.47 -17.31
CA VAL A 214 19.14 -6.10 -16.35
C VAL A 214 18.85 -6.77 -15.01
N ASP A 215 19.91 -7.15 -14.29
CA ASP A 215 19.78 -7.80 -12.97
C ASP A 215 19.10 -6.88 -11.95
N ASP A 216 19.34 -5.57 -12.07
CA ASP A 216 18.70 -4.54 -11.25
C ASP A 216 17.60 -3.82 -12.01
N PHE A 217 16.49 -3.53 -11.33
CA PHE A 217 15.37 -2.76 -11.87
C PHE A 217 15.82 -1.44 -12.53
N THR A 218 15.48 -1.30 -13.81
CA THR A 218 15.69 -0.09 -14.59
C THR A 218 14.36 0.50 -15.06
N ARG A 219 14.28 1.83 -15.03
CA ARG A 219 13.14 2.57 -15.58
C ARG A 219 13.30 2.72 -17.09
N ILE A 220 12.46 2.06 -17.87
CA ILE A 220 12.53 2.02 -19.32
C ILE A 220 11.28 2.62 -19.96
N ASP A 221 11.41 3.27 -21.11
CA ASP A 221 10.26 3.68 -21.92
C ASP A 221 9.73 2.48 -22.69
N LEU A 222 8.47 2.13 -22.48
CA LEU A 222 7.78 1.11 -23.26
C LEU A 222 7.33 1.66 -24.63
N GLY A 223 7.59 2.93 -24.94
CA GLY A 223 7.31 3.51 -26.25
C GLY A 223 5.83 3.35 -26.66
N PRO A 224 5.53 3.05 -27.93
CA PRO A 224 4.15 2.84 -28.38
C PRO A 224 3.57 1.47 -27.99
N HIS A 225 4.23 0.71 -27.08
CA HIS A 225 3.68 -0.55 -26.59
C HIS A 225 2.27 -0.35 -26.01
N LYS A 226 1.53 -1.46 -25.97
CA LYS A 226 0.12 -1.51 -25.59
C LYS A 226 -0.14 -1.28 -24.09
N ARG A 227 0.86 -0.81 -23.34
CA ARG A 227 0.84 -0.62 -21.89
C ARG A 227 1.02 0.84 -21.54
N ARG A 228 0.19 1.31 -20.59
CA ARG A 228 0.27 2.65 -20.03
C ARG A 228 -0.12 2.60 -18.56
N GLY A 229 0.77 3.14 -17.74
CA GLY A 229 0.60 3.35 -16.32
C GLY A 229 0.15 2.14 -15.51
N LEU A 230 -0.32 2.47 -14.32
CA LEU A 230 -0.66 1.53 -13.27
C LEU A 230 -1.66 0.43 -13.70
N LEU A 231 -2.67 0.79 -14.49
CA LEU A 231 -3.77 -0.12 -14.85
C LEU A 231 -3.38 -1.22 -15.84
N THR A 232 -2.14 -1.20 -16.34
CA THR A 232 -1.63 -2.24 -17.24
C THR A 232 -0.39 -2.94 -16.68
N GLU A 233 -0.11 -2.73 -15.39
CA GLU A 233 0.99 -3.39 -14.70
C GLU A 233 0.73 -4.89 -14.54
N PRO A 234 1.73 -5.75 -14.82
CA PRO A 234 1.55 -7.20 -14.72
C PRO A 234 1.11 -7.68 -13.34
N GLY A 235 1.66 -7.10 -12.26
CA GLY A 235 1.24 -7.43 -10.90
C GLY A 235 -0.24 -7.15 -10.64
N LEU A 236 -0.73 -5.99 -11.09
CA LEU A 236 -2.15 -5.63 -10.95
C LEU A 236 -3.05 -6.53 -11.81
N MET A 237 -2.66 -6.78 -13.06
CA MET A 237 -3.41 -7.68 -13.95
C MET A 237 -3.49 -9.11 -13.41
N THR A 238 -2.46 -9.54 -12.68
CA THR A 238 -2.37 -10.84 -12.03
C THR A 238 -3.29 -10.93 -10.83
N VAL A 239 -3.22 -10.02 -9.87
CA VAL A 239 -4.09 -10.08 -8.66
C VAL A 239 -5.58 -9.95 -9.01
N LEU A 240 -5.90 -9.34 -10.14
CA LEU A 240 -7.26 -9.17 -10.66
C LEU A 240 -7.72 -10.30 -11.60
N ALA A 241 -7.04 -11.45 -11.64
CA ALA A 241 -7.40 -12.58 -12.51
C ALA A 241 -7.71 -13.87 -11.71
N TYR A 242 -8.30 -14.85 -12.39
CA TYR A 242 -8.51 -16.20 -11.84
C TYR A 242 -7.26 -17.07 -12.05
N PRO A 243 -7.11 -18.19 -11.32
CA PRO A 243 -5.95 -19.09 -11.47
C PRO A 243 -5.66 -19.56 -12.91
N PHE A 244 -6.71 -19.68 -13.73
CA PHE A 244 -6.62 -20.24 -15.08
C PHE A 244 -6.89 -19.23 -16.19
N ALA A 245 -7.40 -18.03 -15.88
CA ALA A 245 -7.89 -17.08 -16.89
C ALA A 245 -7.86 -15.62 -16.41
N SER A 246 -7.79 -14.69 -17.37
CA SER A 246 -8.07 -13.28 -17.13
C SER A 246 -9.50 -13.09 -16.59
N SER A 247 -9.79 -11.90 -16.04
CA SER A 247 -11.14 -11.57 -15.59
C SER A 247 -11.46 -10.10 -15.86
N PRO A 248 -12.19 -9.78 -16.95
CA PRO A 248 -12.74 -8.44 -17.16
C PRO A 248 -13.55 -8.00 -15.94
N THR A 249 -14.39 -8.89 -15.40
CA THR A 249 -15.24 -8.60 -14.25
C THR A 249 -14.47 -8.06 -13.04
N ARG A 250 -13.39 -8.74 -12.63
CA ARG A 250 -12.56 -8.30 -11.50
C ARG A 250 -11.81 -7.00 -11.80
N ARG A 251 -11.34 -6.83 -13.03
CA ARG A 251 -10.63 -5.61 -13.47
C ARG A 251 -11.55 -4.39 -13.52
N GLY A 252 -12.75 -4.54 -14.07
CA GLY A 252 -13.76 -3.48 -14.09
C GLY A 252 -14.25 -3.10 -12.69
N ARG A 253 -14.47 -4.10 -11.83
CA ARG A 253 -14.76 -3.88 -10.41
C ARG A 253 -13.66 -3.08 -9.71
N PHE A 254 -12.39 -3.41 -9.94
CA PHE A 254 -11.27 -2.65 -9.38
C PHE A 254 -11.34 -1.17 -9.77
N VAL A 255 -11.56 -0.86 -11.06
CA VAL A 255 -11.68 0.52 -11.52
C VAL A 255 -12.86 1.23 -10.84
N LEU A 256 -14.03 0.62 -10.78
CA LEU A 256 -15.22 1.22 -10.16
C LEU A 256 -15.05 1.48 -8.66
N GLU A 257 -14.59 0.48 -7.91
CA GLU A 257 -14.51 0.56 -6.45
C GLU A 257 -13.28 1.32 -5.98
N GLN A 258 -12.11 1.08 -6.57
CA GLN A 258 -10.83 1.59 -6.09
C GLN A 258 -10.44 2.94 -6.69
N LEU A 259 -10.99 3.31 -7.86
CA LEU A 259 -10.68 4.59 -8.53
C LEU A 259 -11.88 5.54 -8.60
N LEU A 260 -13.08 5.03 -8.90
CA LEU A 260 -14.25 5.86 -9.16
C LEU A 260 -15.18 5.99 -7.93
N CYS A 261 -14.82 5.38 -6.80
CA CYS A 261 -15.61 5.40 -5.56
C CYS A 261 -17.08 4.99 -5.77
N SER A 262 -17.31 4.06 -6.69
CA SER A 262 -18.64 3.55 -7.05
C SER A 262 -18.80 2.12 -6.51
N PRO A 263 -19.29 1.94 -5.26
CA PRO A 263 -19.40 0.62 -4.66
C PRO A 263 -20.42 -0.24 -5.40
N LEU A 264 -20.07 -1.49 -5.69
CA LEU A 264 -20.99 -2.46 -6.28
C LEU A 264 -21.78 -3.17 -5.17
N PRO A 265 -23.06 -3.54 -5.43
CA PRO A 265 -23.79 -4.40 -4.50
C PRO A 265 -23.11 -5.77 -4.41
N PRO A 266 -23.25 -6.48 -3.27
CA PRO A 266 -22.73 -7.85 -3.17
C PRO A 266 -23.35 -8.75 -4.25
N PRO A 267 -22.62 -9.76 -4.73
CA PRO A 267 -23.17 -10.70 -5.69
C PRO A 267 -24.38 -11.44 -5.09
N PRO A 268 -25.37 -11.83 -5.92
CA PRO A 268 -26.52 -12.58 -5.43
C PRO A 268 -26.11 -13.92 -4.80
N PRO A 269 -26.84 -14.44 -3.80
CA PRO A 269 -26.49 -15.69 -3.11
C PRO A 269 -26.30 -16.89 -4.06
N GLU A 270 -27.04 -16.92 -5.17
CA GLU A 270 -26.99 -17.99 -6.18
C GLU A 270 -25.78 -17.89 -7.13
N ALA A 271 -24.95 -16.83 -7.03
CA ALA A 271 -23.82 -16.58 -7.94
C ALA A 271 -22.64 -17.56 -7.79
N ALA A 272 -22.70 -18.50 -6.84
CA ALA A 272 -21.57 -19.37 -6.50
C ALA A 272 -21.24 -20.44 -7.57
N ALA A 273 -22.11 -20.67 -8.56
CA ALA A 273 -21.86 -21.62 -9.64
C ALA A 273 -21.71 -20.88 -10.98
N GLN A 274 -20.46 -20.68 -11.43
CA GLN A 274 -20.21 -20.40 -12.84
C GLN A 274 -20.43 -21.71 -13.60
N ALA A 275 -21.41 -21.72 -14.51
CA ALA A 275 -21.55 -22.81 -15.46
C ALA A 275 -20.27 -22.90 -16.31
N GLU A 276 -19.83 -24.12 -16.62
CA GLU A 276 -18.80 -24.32 -17.63
C GLU A 276 -19.27 -23.67 -18.94
N SER A 277 -18.37 -22.92 -19.56
CA SER A 277 -18.63 -22.23 -20.82
C SER A 277 -17.70 -22.79 -21.87
N ASP A 278 -18.27 -23.12 -23.02
CA ASP A 278 -17.56 -23.55 -24.23
C ASP A 278 -17.00 -22.37 -25.03
N ALA A 279 -17.21 -21.13 -24.55
CA ALA A 279 -16.83 -19.93 -25.28
C ALA A 279 -15.31 -19.71 -25.30
N SER A 280 -14.82 -19.40 -26.49
CA SER A 280 -13.39 -19.23 -26.77
C SER A 280 -12.82 -18.00 -26.06
N THR A 281 -13.54 -16.88 -26.09
CA THR A 281 -13.05 -15.60 -25.56
C THR A 281 -13.77 -15.17 -24.27
N ALA A 282 -13.10 -14.36 -23.44
CA ALA A 282 -13.72 -13.79 -22.24
C ALA A 282 -14.99 -12.98 -22.55
N ARG A 283 -15.02 -12.25 -23.67
CA ARG A 283 -16.21 -11.51 -24.13
C ARG A 283 -17.40 -12.44 -24.34
N GLU A 284 -17.20 -13.55 -25.04
CA GLU A 284 -18.26 -14.52 -25.29
C GLU A 284 -18.74 -15.18 -24.00
N ARG A 285 -17.79 -15.55 -23.10
CA ARG A 285 -18.14 -16.08 -21.77
C ARG A 285 -18.99 -15.11 -20.97
N LEU A 286 -18.66 -13.82 -21.01
CA LEU A 286 -19.45 -12.78 -20.33
C LEU A 286 -20.80 -12.52 -20.99
N ALA A 287 -20.88 -12.59 -22.33
CA ALA A 287 -22.16 -12.50 -23.04
C ALA A 287 -23.09 -13.66 -22.65
N GLN A 288 -22.58 -14.88 -22.57
CA GLN A 288 -23.32 -16.04 -22.06
C GLN A 288 -23.74 -15.83 -20.59
N HIS A 289 -22.82 -15.37 -19.74
CA HIS A 289 -23.11 -15.12 -18.32
C HIS A 289 -24.21 -14.05 -18.12
N ARG A 290 -24.17 -12.98 -18.91
CA ARG A 290 -25.16 -11.89 -18.90
C ARG A 290 -26.53 -12.29 -19.43
N ALA A 291 -26.69 -13.47 -20.03
CA ALA A 291 -28.00 -13.99 -20.40
C ALA A 291 -28.87 -14.30 -19.16
N ASN A 292 -28.26 -14.47 -17.98
CA ASN A 292 -28.98 -14.56 -16.72
C ASN A 292 -29.41 -13.16 -16.23
N PRO A 293 -30.71 -12.88 -16.09
CA PRO A 293 -31.20 -11.59 -15.62
C PRO A 293 -30.65 -11.16 -14.24
N ALA A 294 -30.34 -12.12 -13.37
CA ALA A 294 -29.75 -11.84 -12.06
C ALA A 294 -28.31 -11.32 -12.14
N CYS A 295 -27.59 -11.65 -13.22
CA CYS A 295 -26.19 -11.25 -13.44
C CYS A 295 -26.08 -10.00 -14.32
N ALA A 296 -27.02 -9.82 -15.27
CA ALA A 296 -26.95 -8.80 -16.31
C ALA A 296 -26.77 -7.37 -15.79
N GLY A 297 -27.45 -7.01 -14.69
CA GLY A 297 -27.48 -5.63 -14.18
C GLY A 297 -26.11 -5.11 -13.76
N CYS A 298 -25.38 -5.84 -12.91
CA CYS A 298 -24.05 -5.43 -12.46
C CYS A 298 -23.02 -5.57 -13.59
N HIS A 299 -23.09 -6.69 -14.32
CA HIS A 299 -22.16 -7.00 -15.41
C HIS A 299 -22.23 -6.01 -16.58
N ALA A 300 -23.38 -5.37 -16.82
CA ALA A 300 -23.51 -4.29 -17.81
C ALA A 300 -22.64 -3.05 -17.52
N ILE A 301 -22.25 -2.83 -16.26
CA ILE A 301 -21.47 -1.67 -15.84
C ILE A 301 -19.98 -2.02 -15.77
N LEU A 302 -19.67 -3.14 -15.12
CA LEU A 302 -18.29 -3.51 -14.81
C LEU A 302 -17.56 -4.21 -15.98
N ASP A 303 -18.24 -5.08 -16.74
CA ASP A 303 -17.55 -5.86 -17.78
C ASP A 303 -17.02 -5.00 -18.93
N PRO A 304 -17.73 -3.98 -19.44
CA PRO A 304 -17.20 -3.13 -20.50
C PRO A 304 -15.89 -2.44 -20.11
N ILE A 305 -15.80 -1.94 -18.88
CA ILE A 305 -14.57 -1.33 -18.33
C ILE A 305 -13.46 -2.39 -18.25
N GLY A 306 -13.80 -3.59 -17.77
CA GLY A 306 -12.87 -4.70 -17.67
C GLY A 306 -12.33 -5.21 -19.01
N LEU A 307 -13.17 -5.22 -20.04
CA LEU A 307 -12.84 -5.71 -21.38
C LEU A 307 -11.75 -4.87 -22.06
N ALA A 308 -11.63 -3.59 -21.70
CA ALA A 308 -10.52 -2.72 -22.12
C ALA A 308 -9.12 -3.30 -21.78
N PHE A 309 -9.05 -4.20 -20.81
CA PHE A 309 -7.83 -4.86 -20.37
C PHE A 309 -7.68 -6.28 -20.91
N GLU A 310 -8.58 -6.78 -21.77
CA GLU A 310 -8.66 -8.23 -22.07
C GLU A 310 -7.48 -8.77 -22.89
N HIS A 311 -6.73 -7.86 -23.54
CA HIS A 311 -5.46 -8.21 -24.14
C HIS A 311 -4.35 -8.56 -23.11
N PHE A 312 -4.58 -8.38 -21.81
CA PHE A 312 -3.69 -8.87 -20.75
C PHE A 312 -4.21 -10.20 -20.21
N ASP A 313 -3.39 -11.25 -20.26
CA ASP A 313 -3.76 -12.56 -19.74
C ASP A 313 -3.76 -12.61 -18.19
N ALA A 314 -3.85 -13.81 -17.60
CA ALA A 314 -3.94 -13.98 -16.15
C ALA A 314 -2.65 -13.64 -15.39
N VAL A 315 -1.51 -13.51 -16.08
CA VAL A 315 -0.23 -13.07 -15.51
C VAL A 315 0.14 -11.68 -16.01
N GLY A 316 -0.79 -11.02 -16.68
CA GLY A 316 -0.62 -9.68 -17.22
C GLY A 316 0.24 -9.62 -18.47
N ALA A 317 0.55 -10.73 -19.15
CA ALA A 317 1.24 -10.73 -20.44
C ALA A 317 0.29 -10.26 -21.56
N TRP A 318 0.81 -9.54 -22.55
CA TRP A 318 0.00 -9.12 -23.69
C TRP A 318 -0.29 -10.30 -24.63
N ARG A 319 -1.52 -10.37 -25.15
CA ARG A 319 -2.00 -11.36 -26.13
C ARG A 319 -2.95 -10.73 -27.15
N GLY A 320 -2.84 -11.17 -28.41
CA GLY A 320 -3.75 -10.76 -29.49
C GLY A 320 -4.97 -11.67 -29.67
N SER A 321 -4.89 -12.89 -29.12
CA SER A 321 -5.92 -13.93 -29.28
C SER A 321 -6.07 -14.78 -28.02
N GLU A 322 -7.25 -15.36 -27.82
CA GLU A 322 -7.54 -16.36 -26.79
C GLU A 322 -8.15 -17.61 -27.46
N HIS A 323 -7.58 -18.78 -27.17
CA HIS A 323 -7.99 -20.07 -27.77
C HIS A 323 -8.10 -20.04 -29.31
N GLY A 324 -7.25 -19.26 -29.99
CA GLY A 324 -7.20 -19.14 -31.45
C GLY A 324 -8.07 -18.01 -32.02
N GLU A 325 -8.95 -17.41 -31.22
CA GLU A 325 -9.83 -16.32 -31.65
C GLU A 325 -9.25 -14.95 -31.30
N LEU A 326 -9.43 -13.97 -32.18
CA LEU A 326 -8.95 -12.60 -31.94
C LEU A 326 -9.68 -11.96 -30.76
N ILE A 327 -8.93 -11.25 -29.92
CA ILE A 327 -9.50 -10.53 -28.79
C ILE A 327 -10.09 -9.20 -29.29
N ASP A 328 -11.38 -9.05 -29.07
CA ASP A 328 -12.04 -7.74 -29.04
C ASP A 328 -12.02 -7.20 -27.61
N ALA A 329 -11.23 -6.15 -27.38
CA ALA A 329 -11.09 -5.47 -26.09
C ALA A 329 -11.94 -4.19 -25.99
N SER A 330 -12.87 -3.93 -26.91
CA SER A 330 -13.72 -2.75 -26.86
C SER A 330 -14.70 -2.77 -25.67
N GLY A 331 -14.99 -1.63 -25.07
CA GLY A 331 -16.02 -1.48 -24.05
C GLY A 331 -16.98 -0.37 -24.45
N GLU A 332 -18.26 -0.52 -24.12
CA GLU A 332 -19.24 0.55 -24.21
C GLU A 332 -19.69 0.89 -22.78
N LEU A 333 -19.48 2.13 -22.35
CA LEU A 333 -19.91 2.58 -21.04
C LEU A 333 -21.44 2.70 -20.99
N PRO A 334 -22.09 2.59 -19.82
CA PRO A 334 -23.54 2.71 -19.70
C PRO A 334 -24.13 4.03 -20.23
N THR A 335 -23.31 5.07 -20.36
CA THR A 335 -23.67 6.37 -20.94
C THR A 335 -23.62 6.41 -22.47
N GLY A 336 -23.16 5.35 -23.13
CA GLY A 336 -23.05 5.24 -24.59
C GLY A 336 -21.79 5.88 -25.20
N GLU A 337 -20.81 6.26 -24.36
CA GLU A 337 -19.50 6.73 -24.81
C GLU A 337 -18.57 5.51 -25.02
N CYS A 338 -17.90 5.47 -26.17
CA CYS A 338 -16.91 4.45 -26.56
C CYS A 338 -15.48 4.89 -26.27
#